data_AF-A0A1U7M2U2-F1
#
_entry.id   AF-A0A1U7M2U2-F1
#
_cell.length_a   1.000
_cell.length_b   1.000
_cell.length_c   1.000
_cell.angle_alpha   90.00
_cell.angle_beta   90.00
_cell.angle_gamma   90.00
#
_symmetry.space_group_name_H-M   'P 1'
#
loop_
_entity.id
_entity.type
_entity.pdbx_description
1 polymer ?
#
loop_
_entity_poly.entity_id
_entity_poly.type
_entity_poly.pdbx_seq_one_letter_code
_entity_poly.pdbx_strand_id
1 'polypeptide(L)'
;MSHINININPTKEDSITDENIINISRDLKMQAIEKYKSKNAKYCKPNPNDIVPENKLFKDMLNKDILLVLDAVQLNILGQVFRPIFTGRVVEVTNGAITLDPVIIKMNTAPFYKFPTPLSFPMENIAYFTLFDPETRISIP
;
A
#
# COMPACT_ATOMS: atom_id res chain seq x y z
N MET A 1 -37.44 71.52 12.81
CA MET A 1 -37.09 71.72 11.38
C MET A 1 -36.03 70.71 11.02
N SER A 2 -36.26 69.99 9.93
CA SER A 2 -35.64 68.72 9.54
C SER A 2 -34.12 68.80 9.31
N HIS A 3 -33.37 67.91 9.97
CA HIS A 3 -32.03 67.51 9.55
C HIS A 3 -32.17 66.36 8.54
N ILE A 4 -31.66 66.56 7.32
CA ILE A 4 -31.59 65.52 6.29
C ILE A 4 -30.15 65.02 6.26
N ASN A 5 -29.96 63.75 6.66
CA ASN A 5 -28.72 63.02 6.47
C ASN A 5 -28.62 62.55 5.03
N ILE A 6 -27.54 62.93 4.34
CA ILE A 6 -27.21 62.42 3.00
C ILE A 6 -26.21 61.28 3.20
N ASN A 7 -26.70 60.05 3.18
CA ASN A 7 -25.87 58.86 3.19
C ASN A 7 -25.30 58.66 1.78
N ILE A 8 -24.00 58.85 1.62
CA ILE A 8 -23.28 58.58 0.39
C ILE A 8 -22.70 57.17 0.51
N ASN A 9 -23.43 56.17 0.03
CA ASN A 9 -22.84 54.86 -0.22
C ASN A 9 -22.14 54.89 -1.60
N PRO A 10 -20.84 54.58 -1.67
CA PRO A 10 -20.13 54.48 -2.94
C PRO A 10 -20.60 53.27 -3.75
N THR A 11 -20.44 53.45 -5.06
CA THR A 11 -20.88 52.67 -6.21
C THR A 11 -20.48 51.20 -6.22
N LYS A 12 -21.36 50.39 -6.83
CA LYS A 12 -21.25 48.95 -7.14
C LYS A 12 -19.83 48.50 -7.53
N GLU A 13 -19.24 47.66 -6.71
CA GLU A 13 -18.30 46.62 -7.16
C GLU A 13 -19.13 45.42 -7.60
N ASP A 14 -19.00 45.02 -8.87
CA ASP A 14 -19.55 43.75 -9.36
C ASP A 14 -18.76 42.61 -8.71
N SER A 15 -19.27 42.10 -7.59
CA SER A 15 -18.70 40.98 -6.88
C SER A 15 -18.75 39.72 -7.75
N ILE A 16 -17.58 39.24 -8.16
CA ILE A 16 -17.42 37.88 -8.66
C ILE A 16 -17.81 36.96 -7.51
N THR A 17 -19.00 36.35 -7.58
CA THR A 17 -19.48 35.45 -6.54
C THR A 17 -18.56 34.23 -6.45
N ASP A 18 -18.28 33.76 -5.22
CA ASP A 18 -17.42 32.61 -4.96
C ASP A 18 -17.84 31.37 -5.76
N GLU A 19 -19.14 31.24 -6.04
CA GLU A 19 -19.71 30.17 -6.86
C GLU A 19 -19.15 30.14 -8.30
N ASN A 20 -18.94 31.32 -8.91
CA ASN A 20 -18.38 31.40 -10.27
C ASN A 20 -16.91 30.97 -10.28
N ILE A 21 -16.13 31.36 -9.28
CA ILE A 21 -14.72 30.95 -9.15
C ILE A 21 -14.61 29.44 -8.92
N ILE A 22 -15.49 28.89 -8.07
CA ILE A 22 -15.53 27.45 -7.79
C ILE A 22 -15.90 26.66 -9.05
N ASN A 23 -16.88 27.13 -9.83
CA ASN A 23 -17.32 26.45 -11.04
C ASN A 23 -16.24 26.47 -12.13
N ILE A 24 -15.56 27.61 -12.33
CA ILE A 24 -14.40 27.72 -13.22
C ILE A 24 -13.28 26.75 -12.81
N SER A 25 -13.00 26.66 -11.50
CA SER A 25 -11.97 25.76 -10.97
C SER A 25 -12.30 24.28 -11.20
N ARG A 26 -13.59 23.90 -11.12
CA ARG A 26 -14.06 22.55 -11.43
C ARG A 26 -13.93 22.25 -12.92
N ASP A 27 -14.33 23.18 -13.78
CA ASP A 27 -14.30 22.99 -15.23
C ASP A 27 -12.86 22.87 -15.75
N LEU A 28 -11.94 23.71 -15.26
CA LEU A 28 -10.52 23.61 -15.59
C LEU A 28 -9.91 22.28 -15.13
N LYS A 29 -10.29 21.79 -13.95
CA LYS A 29 -9.85 20.48 -13.43
C LYS A 29 -10.39 19.34 -14.28
N MET A 30 -11.63 19.42 -14.74
CA MET A 30 -12.25 18.41 -15.61
C MET A 30 -11.62 18.38 -17.00
N GLN A 31 -11.34 19.53 -17.60
CA GLN A 31 -10.63 19.63 -18.88
C GLN A 31 -9.21 19.06 -18.82
N ALA A 32 -8.49 19.30 -17.72
CA ALA A 32 -7.15 18.74 -17.51
C ALA A 32 -7.20 17.19 -17.40
N ILE A 33 -8.21 16.66 -16.71
CA ILE A 33 -8.43 15.20 -16.59
C ILE A 33 -8.77 14.58 -17.95
N GLU A 34 -9.64 15.21 -18.75
CA GLU A 34 -9.98 14.71 -20.09
C GLU A 34 -8.78 14.71 -21.04
N LYS A 35 -7.97 15.78 -21.00
CA LYS A 35 -6.73 15.87 -21.75
C LYS A 35 -5.70 14.81 -21.35
N TYR A 36 -5.65 14.44 -20.07
CA TYR A 36 -4.79 13.35 -19.58
C TYR A 36 -5.31 11.97 -20.03
N LYS A 37 -6.63 11.75 -20.01
CA LYS A 37 -7.28 10.51 -20.44
C LYS A 37 -7.14 10.28 -21.95
N SER A 38 -7.32 11.31 -22.77
CA SER A 38 -7.18 11.19 -24.24
C SER A 38 -5.75 10.88 -24.67
N LYS A 39 -4.76 11.38 -23.92
CA LYS A 39 -3.35 11.07 -24.11
C LYS A 39 -2.95 9.67 -23.63
N ASN A 40 -3.74 9.07 -22.72
CA ASN A 40 -3.53 7.73 -22.16
C ASN A 40 -4.79 6.89 -22.35
N ALA A 41 -5.02 6.37 -23.57
CA ALA A 41 -6.20 5.59 -23.99
C ALA A 41 -6.48 4.28 -23.20
N LYS A 42 -5.79 4.05 -22.08
CA LYS A 42 -5.98 2.94 -21.13
C LYS A 42 -6.32 3.41 -19.71
N TYR A 43 -6.81 4.64 -19.51
CA TYR A 43 -7.28 5.07 -18.19
C TYR A 43 -8.62 4.42 -17.83
N CYS A 44 -8.58 3.13 -17.52
CA CYS A 44 -9.55 2.53 -16.61
C CYS A 44 -9.19 3.02 -15.21
N LYS A 45 -10.17 3.36 -14.37
CA LYS A 45 -9.89 3.50 -12.93
C LYS A 45 -9.23 2.19 -12.49
N PRO A 46 -7.99 2.18 -11.98
CA PRO A 46 -7.38 0.94 -11.51
C PRO A 46 -8.34 0.34 -10.48
N ASN A 47 -8.68 -0.95 -10.63
CA ASN A 47 -9.45 -1.62 -9.59
C ASN A 47 -8.59 -1.53 -8.32
N PRO A 48 -9.15 -1.16 -7.15
CA PRO A 48 -8.39 -1.17 -5.90
C PRO A 48 -7.69 -2.51 -5.63
N ASN A 49 -8.21 -3.60 -6.21
CA ASN A 49 -7.65 -4.95 -6.11
C ASN A 49 -6.61 -5.28 -7.18
N ASP A 50 -6.35 -4.39 -8.13
CA ASP A 50 -5.30 -4.60 -9.13
C ASP A 50 -3.93 -4.38 -8.49
N ILE A 51 -3.08 -5.39 -8.64
CA ILE A 51 -1.68 -5.31 -8.23
C ILE A 51 -0.93 -4.41 -9.21
N VAL A 52 -0.20 -3.44 -8.67
CA VAL A 52 0.64 -2.54 -9.49
C VAL A 52 1.72 -3.36 -10.22
N PRO A 53 2.09 -2.99 -11.45
CA PRO A 53 3.06 -3.76 -12.25
C PRO A 53 4.37 -4.07 -11.54
N GLU A 54 4.83 -3.18 -10.66
CA GLU A 54 6.05 -3.31 -9.86
C GLU A 54 5.98 -4.50 -8.90
N ASN A 55 4.79 -4.81 -8.39
CA ASN A 55 4.54 -5.91 -7.45
C ASN A 55 4.21 -7.23 -8.14
N LYS A 56 4.31 -7.30 -9.48
CA LYS A 56 4.05 -8.52 -10.25
C LYS A 56 4.89 -9.70 -9.75
N LEU A 57 6.14 -9.46 -9.36
CA LEU A 57 7.02 -10.50 -8.84
C LEU A 57 6.43 -11.21 -7.62
N PHE A 58 5.83 -10.46 -6.69
CA PHE A 58 5.16 -11.04 -5.52
C PHE A 58 3.89 -11.78 -5.92
N LYS A 59 3.12 -11.23 -6.86
CA LYS A 59 1.90 -11.88 -7.40
C LYS A 59 2.22 -13.24 -8.03
N ASP A 60 3.36 -13.36 -8.70
CA ASP A 60 3.81 -14.61 -9.31
C ASP A 60 4.17 -15.68 -8.25
N MET A 61 4.31 -15.30 -6.97
CA MET A 61 4.53 -16.23 -5.85
C MET A 61 3.23 -16.75 -5.23
N LEU A 62 2.06 -16.25 -5.63
CA LEU A 62 0.78 -16.70 -5.10
C LEU A 62 0.63 -18.23 -5.24
N ASN A 63 0.17 -18.89 -4.16
CA ASN A 63 0.04 -20.34 -4.01
C ASN A 63 1.34 -21.14 -4.04
N LYS A 64 2.51 -20.48 -3.90
CA LYS A 64 3.81 -21.16 -3.81
C LYS A 64 4.34 -21.12 -2.39
N ASP A 65 5.18 -22.10 -2.07
CA ASP A 65 5.89 -22.15 -0.80
C ASP A 65 7.21 -21.40 -0.94
N ILE A 66 7.45 -20.46 -0.04
CA ILE A 66 8.62 -19.57 -0.06
C ILE A 66 9.38 -19.59 1.25
N LEU A 67 10.66 -19.21 1.17
CA LEU A 67 11.46 -18.71 2.28
C LEU A 67 11.44 -17.19 2.18
N LEU A 68 11.17 -16.50 3.28
CA LEU A 68 11.09 -15.05 3.37
C LEU A 68 11.98 -14.57 4.52
N VAL A 69 12.85 -13.60 4.23
CA VAL A 69 13.76 -12.99 5.21
C VAL A 69 13.42 -11.51 5.32
N LEU A 70 13.19 -11.03 6.53
CA LEU A 70 12.98 -9.61 6.77
C LEU A 70 14.31 -8.85 6.93
N ASP A 71 14.30 -7.56 6.60
CA ASP A 71 15.35 -6.58 6.88
C ASP A 71 15.33 -6.16 8.36
N ALA A 72 15.42 -7.14 9.24
CA ALA A 72 15.58 -6.95 10.66
C ALA A 72 16.72 -7.86 11.14
N VAL A 73 17.57 -7.36 12.02
CA VAL A 73 18.68 -8.18 12.55
C VAL A 73 18.11 -9.32 13.39
N GLN A 74 17.13 -9.02 14.24
CA GLN A 74 16.53 -9.93 15.21
C GLN A 74 15.09 -9.53 15.51
N LEU A 75 14.24 -10.53 15.76
CA LEU A 75 12.90 -10.36 16.32
C LEU A 75 12.92 -10.81 17.78
N ASN A 76 12.37 -9.99 18.67
CA ASN A 76 12.12 -10.38 20.06
C ASN A 76 10.66 -10.84 20.18
N ILE A 77 10.47 -12.15 20.28
CA ILE A 77 9.16 -12.76 20.46
C ILE A 77 9.21 -13.56 21.76
N LEU A 78 8.33 -13.25 22.71
CA LEU A 78 8.24 -13.95 24.01
C LEU A 78 9.56 -13.97 24.80
N GLY A 79 10.37 -12.92 24.69
CA GLY A 79 11.66 -12.83 25.39
C GLY A 79 12.77 -13.67 24.76
N GLN A 80 12.53 -14.25 23.59
CA GLN A 80 13.52 -14.97 22.81
C GLN A 80 13.83 -14.20 21.52
N VAL A 81 15.09 -14.27 21.14
CA VAL A 81 15.63 -13.59 19.97
C VAL A 81 15.66 -14.57 18.81
N PHE A 82 14.95 -14.23 17.73
CA PHE A 82 14.91 -15.05 16.52
C PHE A 82 15.46 -14.30 15.32
N ARG A 83 16.03 -15.03 14.38
CA ARG A 83 16.27 -14.49 13.04
C ARG A 83 14.93 -14.41 12.32
N PRO A 84 14.62 -13.33 11.60
CA PRO A 84 13.34 -13.19 10.89
C PRO A 84 13.34 -13.99 9.59
N ILE A 85 13.58 -15.30 9.70
CA ILE A 85 13.57 -16.24 8.58
C ILE A 85 12.30 -17.07 8.70
N PHE A 86 11.38 -16.84 7.77
CA PHE A 86 10.08 -17.47 7.72
C PHE A 86 9.98 -18.37 6.50
N THR A 87 9.15 -19.40 6.60
CA THR A 87 8.68 -20.15 5.44
C THR A 87 7.19 -20.37 5.52
N GLY A 88 6.54 -20.50 4.38
CA GLY A 88 5.11 -20.72 4.31
C GLY A 88 4.58 -20.58 2.88
N ARG A 89 3.30 -20.92 2.71
CA ARG A 89 2.60 -20.75 1.45
C ARG A 89 2.07 -19.34 1.30
N VAL A 90 2.30 -18.70 0.16
CA VAL A 90 1.69 -17.41 -0.16
C VAL A 90 0.21 -17.59 -0.44
N VAL A 91 -0.65 -17.05 0.42
CA VAL A 91 -2.11 -17.13 0.27
C VAL A 91 -2.73 -15.83 -0.21
N GLU A 92 -2.03 -14.71 -0.05
CA GLU A 92 -2.49 -13.40 -0.49
C GLU A 92 -1.31 -12.49 -0.85
N VAL A 93 -1.51 -11.65 -1.87
CA VAL A 93 -0.59 -10.59 -2.25
C VAL A 93 -1.41 -9.33 -2.46
N THR A 94 -1.01 -8.26 -1.80
CA THR A 94 -1.60 -6.92 -1.95
C THR A 94 -0.56 -5.95 -2.50
N ASN A 95 -0.88 -4.66 -2.60
CA ASN A 95 0.10 -3.65 -3.02
C ASN A 95 1.12 -3.26 -1.94
N GLY A 96 0.95 -3.71 -0.69
CA GLY A 96 1.86 -3.38 0.41
C GLY A 96 2.36 -4.58 1.22
N ALA A 97 1.71 -5.74 1.11
CA ALA A 97 2.06 -6.89 1.94
C ALA A 97 1.84 -8.23 1.22
N ILE A 98 2.59 -9.24 1.66
CA ILE A 98 2.41 -10.64 1.30
C ILE A 98 1.96 -11.43 2.53
N THR A 99 0.91 -12.25 2.40
CA THR A 99 0.40 -13.08 3.49
C THR A 99 0.81 -14.53 3.31
N LEU A 100 1.36 -15.13 4.36
CA LEU A 100 1.74 -16.55 4.41
C LEU A 100 0.79 -17.33 5.32
N ASP A 101 0.41 -18.55 4.92
CA ASP A 101 -0.33 -19.50 5.74
C ASP A 101 -0.13 -20.97 5.28
N PRO A 102 0.38 -21.88 6.12
CA PRO A 102 0.88 -21.64 7.47
C PRO A 102 2.24 -20.94 7.47
N VAL A 103 2.52 -20.19 8.53
CA VAL A 103 3.84 -19.56 8.72
C VAL A 103 4.67 -20.37 9.69
N ILE A 104 5.91 -20.63 9.32
CA ILE A 104 6.88 -21.38 10.12
C ILE A 104 8.13 -20.52 10.28
N ILE A 105 8.57 -20.32 11.52
CA ILE A 105 9.87 -19.68 11.79
C ILE A 105 10.99 -20.72 11.75
N LYS A 106 12.03 -20.46 10.95
CA LYS A 106 13.20 -21.33 10.84
C LYS A 106 14.20 -20.99 11.93
N MET A 107 14.38 -21.93 12.86
CA MET A 107 15.32 -21.83 13.98
C MET A 107 16.45 -22.85 13.81
N ASN A 108 17.65 -22.49 14.26
CA ASN A 108 18.83 -23.36 14.14
C ASN A 108 18.84 -24.48 15.20
N THR A 109 18.31 -24.18 16.38
CA THR A 109 18.53 -24.97 17.61
C THR A 109 17.24 -25.41 18.29
N ALA A 110 16.08 -25.19 17.67
CA ALA A 110 14.77 -25.47 18.25
C ALA A 110 13.82 -26.09 17.21
N PRO A 111 12.83 -26.89 17.66
CA PRO A 111 11.78 -27.40 16.79
C PRO A 111 11.02 -26.24 16.16
N PHE A 112 10.74 -26.32 14.86
CA PHE A 112 10.06 -25.27 14.12
C PHE A 112 8.75 -24.84 14.82
N TYR A 113 8.56 -23.53 14.99
CA TYR A 113 7.30 -23.00 15.48
C TYR A 113 6.41 -22.63 14.30
N LYS A 114 5.24 -23.26 14.23
CA LYS A 114 4.18 -22.99 13.26
C LYS A 114 3.17 -22.04 13.90
N PHE A 115 2.98 -20.88 13.29
CA PHE A 115 1.98 -19.93 13.75
C PHE A 115 0.57 -20.51 13.55
N PRO A 116 -0.36 -20.28 14.49
CA PRO A 116 -1.73 -20.75 14.39
C PRO A 116 -2.59 -19.92 13.44
N THR A 117 -2.11 -18.74 13.03
CA THR A 117 -2.81 -17.79 12.16
C THR A 117 -1.92 -17.37 11.00
N PRO A 118 -2.50 -16.97 9.86
CA PRO A 118 -1.77 -16.31 8.78
C PRO A 118 -1.01 -15.09 9.29
N LEU A 119 0.16 -14.80 8.71
CA LEU A 119 0.88 -13.54 8.96
C LEU A 119 1.12 -12.79 7.66
N SER A 120 0.88 -11.49 7.69
CA SER A 120 1.16 -10.56 6.59
C SER A 120 2.46 -9.81 6.85
N PHE A 121 3.32 -9.79 5.83
CA PHE A 121 4.63 -9.16 5.88
C PHE A 121 4.65 -7.94 4.95
N PRO A 122 4.97 -6.74 5.46
CA PRO A 122 5.13 -5.55 4.62
C PRO A 122 6.28 -5.76 3.63
N MET A 123 6.03 -5.47 2.35
CA MET A 123 7.00 -5.72 1.28
C MET A 123 8.28 -4.90 1.44
N GLU A 124 8.17 -3.69 1.98
CA GLU A 124 9.29 -2.80 2.29
C GLU A 124 10.26 -3.39 3.32
N ASN A 125 9.82 -4.35 4.13
CA ASN A 125 10.64 -5.00 5.14
C ASN A 125 11.20 -6.34 4.65
N ILE A 126 10.96 -6.75 3.41
CA ILE A 126 11.47 -8.03 2.88
C ILE A 126 12.85 -7.80 2.27
N ALA A 127 13.88 -8.35 2.92
CA ALA A 127 15.25 -8.32 2.40
C ALA A 127 15.46 -9.33 1.27
N TYR A 128 14.85 -10.51 1.39
CA TYR A 128 15.03 -11.61 0.44
C TYR A 128 13.86 -12.59 0.49
N PHE A 129 13.50 -13.15 -0.67
CA PHE A 129 12.63 -14.33 -0.72
C PHE A 129 12.99 -15.24 -1.89
N THR A 130 12.67 -16.53 -1.75
CA THR A 130 12.87 -17.55 -2.78
C THR A 130 11.85 -18.66 -2.62
N LEU A 131 11.60 -19.42 -3.69
CA LEU A 131 10.91 -20.70 -3.59
C LEU A 131 11.67 -21.62 -2.64
N PHE A 132 10.94 -22.28 -1.74
CA PHE A 132 11.53 -23.12 -0.72
C PHE A 132 10.52 -24.15 -0.21
N ASP A 133 10.98 -25.38 -0.05
CA ASP A 133 10.18 -26.43 0.58
C ASP A 133 10.22 -26.26 2.12
N PRO A 134 9.07 -26.01 2.78
CA PRO A 134 9.02 -25.79 4.23
C PRO A 134 9.55 -26.96 5.06
N GLU A 135 9.62 -28.18 4.53
CA GLU A 135 10.17 -29.34 5.24
C GLU A 135 11.70 -29.42 5.16
N THR A 136 12.32 -28.63 4.28
CA THR A 136 13.77 -28.57 4.16
C THR A 136 14.40 -28.04 5.44
N ARG A 137 15.36 -28.80 6.00
CA ARG A 137 16.16 -28.41 7.16
C ARG A 137 17.40 -27.65 6.70
N ILE A 138 17.55 -26.42 7.21
CA ILE A 138 18.75 -25.63 7.00
C ILE A 138 19.77 -26.10 8.04
N SER A 139 20.65 -27.04 7.67
CA SER A 139 21.81 -27.35 8.49
C SER A 139 22.87 -26.29 8.26
N ILE A 140 23.36 -25.69 9.34
CA ILE A 140 24.51 -24.78 9.29
C ILE A 140 25.71 -25.59 9.78
N PRO A 141 26.80 -25.66 9.00
CA PRO A 141 28.04 -26.27 9.46
C PRO A 141 28.66 -25.53 10.64
#